data_AF-B8DKT0-F1
#
_entry.id   AF-B8DKT0-F1
#
_cell.length_a   1.000
_cell.length_b   1.000
_cell.length_c   1.000
_cell.angle_alpha   90.00
_cell.angle_beta   90.00
_cell.angle_gamma   90.00
#
_symmetry.space_group_name_H-M   'P 1'
#
loop_
_entity.id
_entity.type
_entity.pdbx_description
1 polymer ?
#
loop_
_entity_poly.entity_id
_entity_poly.type
_entity_poly.pdbx_seq_one_letter_code
_entity_poly.pdbx_strand_id
1 'polypeptide(L)'
;MSSAAPFPWNLCLSGLAFLVRPDADSLSLPLPPSGAANFLAEISRHFGDYQTDFTLVREFVLIVAAVSALLAAVLLVGGLRQRRERYTPEGWVNDPHVIRELLDAAILQRGRFEMQFHGPAGRRSTYCTAVAVTRSTLTLECSLLRTVPESWKGREVDCYFRTQQKRTQVYYQFASVITGAHHAPSADRYAPRGPDSMADVVWLVDLTLPQKLERRQKRAFLRLDVPRQLVLGLAAWPMGADTPPPADGRRLGTPLLALLDATSLNSFTAHAAASPVDAPHARDAAHDPARDGAHDAAPAEAAAPVSRVGGNDTPPVASCSEPAPHDDIAAPLFPDISRALPVVLLNLSGGGLRLLVPRATARSATARGMNLDIGGRLATLLELYAPQHDRSMGFWLQCRIQNRFVAFETRDVELGLQVLAWGQARDNAPHMADWKPLSDEGEVEPLGNWVIRRHLELYRESGSDVV
;
A
#
# COMPACT_ATOMS: atom_id res chain seq x y z
N MET A 1 -19.47 13.99 28.21
CA MET A 1 -20.03 12.63 28.28
C MET A 1 -19.66 12.05 29.64
N SER A 2 -20.56 12.17 30.60
CA SER A 2 -20.43 11.62 31.95
C SER A 2 -21.83 11.54 32.53
N SER A 3 -22.33 10.32 32.75
CA SER A 3 -23.54 10.06 33.52
C SER A 3 -23.47 8.63 34.03
N ALA A 4 -23.22 8.49 35.32
CA ALA A 4 -23.33 7.25 36.07
C ALA A 4 -24.54 7.40 37.02
N ALA A 5 -25.50 6.51 36.87
CA ALA A 5 -26.64 6.35 37.77
C ALA A 5 -26.30 5.33 38.89
N PRO A 6 -26.91 5.43 40.09
CA PRO A 6 -26.68 4.50 41.20
C PRO A 6 -27.71 3.34 41.27
N PHE A 7 -27.28 2.25 41.91
CA PHE A 7 -28.06 1.07 42.33
C PHE A 7 -29.21 1.40 43.30
N PRO A 8 -30.22 0.50 43.46
CA PRO A 8 -30.21 -0.36 44.66
C PRO A 8 -30.78 -1.79 44.48
N TRP A 9 -30.27 -2.71 45.30
CA TRP A 9 -30.76 -4.07 45.59
C TRP A 9 -31.27 -4.09 47.05
N ASN A 10 -32.38 -4.81 47.32
CA ASN A 10 -32.74 -5.55 48.54
C ASN A 10 -34.24 -5.44 48.95
N LEU A 11 -34.96 -6.54 48.71
CA LEU A 11 -36.25 -7.01 49.23
C LEU A 11 -35.99 -8.52 49.48
N CYS A 12 -36.45 -9.26 50.50
CA CYS A 12 -37.48 -9.16 51.52
C CYS A 12 -37.11 -10.14 52.66
N LEU A 13 -37.39 -9.80 53.91
CA LEU A 13 -37.44 -10.73 55.05
C LEU A 13 -38.46 -10.18 56.06
N SER A 14 -39.65 -10.78 56.15
CA SER A 14 -40.48 -10.91 57.36
C SER A 14 -41.91 -11.34 57.02
N GLY A 15 -42.45 -12.29 57.78
CA GLY A 15 -43.88 -12.59 57.77
C GLY A 15 -44.22 -13.97 58.35
N LEU A 16 -44.46 -14.04 59.66
CA LEU A 16 -45.72 -14.50 60.29
C LEU A 16 -45.46 -15.12 61.66
N ALA A 17 -46.08 -14.50 62.66
CA ALA A 17 -46.17 -14.98 64.03
C ALA A 17 -47.64 -14.88 64.48
N PHE A 18 -48.10 -15.96 65.12
CA PHE A 18 -49.21 -16.11 66.08
C PHE A 18 -50.69 -15.95 65.65
N LEU A 19 -51.51 -16.93 66.05
CA LEU A 19 -52.60 -16.78 67.07
C LEU A 19 -53.26 -18.17 67.41
N VAL A 20 -53.24 -18.53 68.72
CA VAL A 20 -54.38 -18.97 69.59
C VAL A 20 -54.93 -20.41 69.43
N ARG A 21 -55.28 -21.24 70.45
CA ARG A 21 -55.72 -21.12 71.87
C ARG A 21 -55.55 -22.48 72.63
N PRO A 22 -55.57 -22.53 73.98
CA PRO A 22 -55.53 -23.77 74.77
C PRO A 22 -56.92 -24.18 75.34
N ASP A 23 -57.12 -25.47 75.66
CA ASP A 23 -57.86 -25.91 76.85
C ASP A 23 -57.66 -27.42 77.15
N ALA A 24 -57.87 -27.76 78.43
CA ALA A 24 -57.51 -28.99 79.12
C ALA A 24 -58.35 -30.23 78.75
N ASP A 25 -57.77 -31.44 78.89
CA ASP A 25 -58.25 -32.46 79.83
C ASP A 25 -57.44 -33.76 79.75
N SER A 26 -57.26 -34.37 80.92
CA SER A 26 -56.60 -35.65 81.19
C SER A 26 -57.45 -36.83 80.73
N LEU A 27 -56.91 -37.72 79.87
CA LEU A 27 -57.41 -39.09 79.71
C LEU A 27 -56.26 -40.08 79.48
N SER A 28 -56.35 -41.17 80.26
CA SER A 28 -55.49 -42.33 80.33
C SER A 28 -55.46 -43.18 79.05
N LEU A 29 -54.31 -43.81 78.83
CA LEU A 29 -53.91 -44.77 77.79
C LEU A 29 -54.98 -45.81 77.37
N PRO A 30 -54.83 -46.33 76.15
CA PRO A 30 -54.61 -47.78 76.02
C PRO A 30 -53.24 -48.08 75.36
N LEU A 31 -52.52 -49.06 75.92
CA LEU A 31 -51.25 -49.56 75.37
C LEU A 31 -51.43 -50.13 73.95
N PRO A 32 -50.52 -49.85 73.00
CA PRO A 32 -50.42 -50.65 71.78
C PRO A 32 -49.63 -51.95 72.04
N PRO A 33 -49.91 -53.02 71.27
CA PRO A 33 -49.46 -54.38 71.54
C PRO A 33 -47.96 -54.62 71.34
N SER A 34 -47.51 -55.72 71.92
CA SER A 34 -46.15 -56.28 72.11
C SER A 34 -45.32 -56.57 70.83
N GLY A 35 -45.30 -55.65 69.88
CA GLY A 35 -44.49 -55.71 68.65
C GLY A 35 -43.89 -54.35 68.23
N ALA A 36 -44.44 -53.24 68.73
CA ALA A 36 -43.95 -51.90 68.41
C ALA A 36 -42.53 -51.62 68.94
N ALA A 37 -42.15 -52.24 70.06
CA ALA A 37 -40.81 -52.08 70.64
C ALA A 37 -39.70 -52.65 69.74
N ASN A 38 -39.95 -53.78 69.07
CA ASN A 38 -38.96 -54.38 68.16
C ASN A 38 -38.86 -53.61 66.84
N PHE A 39 -39.97 -53.13 66.30
CA PHE A 39 -39.97 -52.32 65.08
C PHE A 39 -39.30 -50.96 65.28
N LEU A 40 -39.54 -50.29 66.42
CA LEU A 40 -38.87 -49.02 66.75
C LEU A 40 -37.38 -49.23 67.07
N ALA A 41 -36.99 -50.36 67.65
CA ALA A 41 -35.58 -50.70 67.88
C ALA A 41 -34.82 -51.03 66.59
N GLU A 42 -35.49 -51.66 65.62
CA GLU A 42 -34.92 -51.97 64.30
C GLU A 42 -34.79 -50.69 63.46
N ILE A 43 -35.79 -49.82 63.49
CA ILE A 43 -35.73 -48.49 62.89
C ILE A 43 -34.62 -47.64 63.53
N SER A 44 -34.47 -47.65 64.87
CA SER A 44 -33.43 -46.86 65.53
C SER A 44 -32.01 -47.38 65.23
N ARG A 45 -31.84 -48.70 65.06
CA ARG A 45 -30.58 -49.28 64.57
C ARG A 45 -30.24 -48.81 63.15
N HIS A 46 -31.21 -48.80 62.24
CA HIS A 46 -30.98 -48.31 60.89
C HIS A 46 -30.75 -46.79 60.81
N PHE A 47 -31.31 -45.99 61.73
CA PHE A 47 -30.95 -44.57 61.83
C PHE A 47 -29.58 -44.31 62.47
N GLY A 48 -29.11 -45.20 63.35
CA GLY A 48 -27.76 -45.12 63.94
C GLY A 48 -26.64 -45.34 62.93
N ASP A 49 -26.84 -46.24 61.96
CA ASP A 49 -25.84 -46.54 60.91
C ASP A 49 -25.68 -45.43 59.86
N TYR A 50 -26.61 -44.47 59.76
CA TYR A 50 -26.48 -43.31 58.87
C TYR A 50 -25.64 -42.16 59.46
N GLN A 51 -25.28 -42.18 60.75
CA GLN A 51 -24.44 -41.14 61.34
C GLN A 51 -22.94 -41.26 60.99
N THR A 52 -22.49 -42.39 60.42
CA THR A 52 -21.07 -42.61 60.09
C THR A 52 -20.62 -42.02 58.74
N ASP A 53 -21.55 -41.64 57.85
CA ASP A 53 -21.20 -41.15 56.50
C ASP A 53 -20.90 -39.64 56.42
N PHE A 54 -21.14 -38.86 57.48
CA PHE A 54 -20.81 -37.42 57.48
C PHE A 54 -19.31 -37.14 57.46
N THR A 55 -18.47 -38.10 57.83
CA THR A 55 -17.01 -37.98 57.77
C THR A 55 -16.53 -37.94 56.33
N LEU A 56 -17.01 -38.84 55.49
CA LEU A 56 -16.71 -38.88 54.05
C LEU A 56 -17.25 -37.64 53.32
N VAL A 57 -18.48 -37.21 53.65
CA VAL A 57 -19.05 -35.98 53.09
C VAL A 57 -18.22 -34.75 53.49
N ARG A 58 -17.78 -34.66 54.76
CA ARG A 58 -16.93 -33.57 55.23
C ARG A 58 -15.57 -33.56 54.54
N GLU A 59 -14.93 -34.72 54.41
CA GLU A 59 -13.64 -34.84 53.72
C GLU A 59 -13.75 -34.46 52.24
N PHE A 60 -14.81 -34.91 51.57
CA PHE A 60 -15.09 -34.54 50.18
C PHE A 60 -15.29 -33.03 50.02
N VAL A 61 -16.09 -32.40 50.90
CA VAL A 61 -16.31 -30.95 50.89
C VAL A 61 -15.00 -30.18 51.12
N LEU A 62 -14.14 -30.63 52.04
CA LEU A 62 -12.85 -29.99 52.29
C LEU A 62 -11.90 -30.11 51.10
N ILE A 63 -11.87 -31.27 50.43
CA ILE A 63 -11.06 -31.47 49.22
C ILE A 63 -11.55 -30.55 48.10
N VAL A 64 -12.86 -30.51 47.85
CA VAL A 64 -13.45 -29.63 46.83
C VAL A 64 -13.17 -28.16 47.15
N ALA A 65 -13.32 -27.74 48.41
CA ALA A 65 -13.02 -26.37 48.84
C ALA A 65 -11.54 -26.03 48.64
N ALA A 66 -10.63 -26.94 48.98
CA ALA A 66 -9.19 -26.76 48.80
C ALA A 66 -8.81 -26.63 47.31
N VAL A 67 -9.36 -27.50 46.45
CA VAL A 67 -9.14 -27.43 44.99
C VAL A 67 -9.70 -26.13 44.41
N SER A 68 -10.89 -25.71 44.86
CA SER A 68 -11.51 -24.46 44.44
C SER A 68 -10.68 -23.24 44.83
N ALA A 69 -10.15 -23.23 46.05
CA ALA A 69 -9.28 -22.18 46.56
C ALA A 69 -7.94 -22.14 45.79
N LEU A 70 -7.37 -23.30 45.47
CA LEU A 70 -6.16 -23.40 44.66
C LEU A 70 -6.40 -22.86 43.25
N LEU A 71 -7.52 -23.22 42.61
CA LEU A 71 -7.88 -22.74 41.29
C LEU A 71 -8.10 -21.22 41.29
N ALA A 72 -8.79 -20.69 42.31
CA ALA A 72 -8.99 -19.26 42.48
C ALA A 72 -7.65 -18.53 42.67
N ALA A 73 -6.73 -19.08 43.45
CA ALA A 73 -5.40 -18.51 43.64
C ALA A 73 -4.59 -18.51 42.34
N VAL A 74 -4.64 -19.60 41.55
CA VAL A 74 -3.98 -19.69 40.24
C VAL A 74 -4.56 -18.67 39.26
N LEU A 75 -5.89 -18.53 39.19
CA LEU A 75 -6.56 -17.54 38.35
C LEU A 75 -6.27 -16.10 38.80
N LEU A 76 -6.16 -15.86 40.11
CA LEU A 76 -5.86 -14.54 40.65
C LEU A 76 -4.40 -14.16 40.40
N VAL A 77 -3.45 -15.08 40.59
CA VAL A 77 -2.04 -14.87 40.23
C VAL A 77 -1.87 -14.73 38.72
N GLY A 78 -2.56 -15.56 37.92
CA GLY A 78 -2.58 -15.48 36.46
C GLY A 78 -3.15 -14.15 35.98
N GLY A 79 -4.28 -13.71 36.52
CA GLY A 79 -4.91 -12.43 36.20
C GLY A 79 -4.09 -11.22 36.65
N LEU A 80 -3.41 -11.28 37.80
CA LEU A 80 -2.48 -10.23 38.24
C LEU A 80 -1.21 -10.17 37.38
N ARG A 81 -0.69 -11.32 36.93
CA ARG A 81 0.43 -11.39 35.98
C ARG A 81 0.02 -10.87 34.61
N GLN A 82 -1.16 -11.25 34.11
CA GLN A 82 -1.69 -10.81 32.83
C GLN A 82 -2.04 -9.31 32.84
N ARG A 83 -2.50 -8.75 33.98
CA ARG A 83 -2.64 -7.30 34.15
C ARG A 83 -1.30 -6.55 34.14
N ARG A 84 -0.19 -7.23 34.50
CA ARG A 84 1.16 -6.67 34.40
C ARG A 84 1.72 -6.74 32.99
N GLU A 85 1.39 -7.78 32.24
CA GLU A 85 1.64 -7.85 30.80
C GLU A 85 0.68 -6.92 30.06
N ARG A 86 1.03 -5.63 30.05
CA ARG A 86 0.34 -4.63 29.22
C ARG A 86 0.32 -5.17 27.79
N TYR A 87 -0.89 -5.36 27.26
CA TYR A 87 -1.11 -5.68 25.86
C TYR A 87 -0.25 -4.76 24.98
N THR A 88 0.75 -5.33 24.32
CA THR A 88 1.59 -4.62 23.35
C THR A 88 1.09 -5.00 21.97
N PRO A 89 0.53 -4.06 21.20
CA PRO A 89 0.14 -4.31 19.82
C PRO A 89 1.30 -4.88 19.00
N GLU A 90 0.98 -5.74 18.03
CA GLU A 90 1.99 -6.31 17.15
C GLU A 90 2.82 -5.22 16.47
N GLY A 91 4.15 -5.36 16.56
CA GLY A 91 5.11 -4.39 16.01
C GLY A 91 5.56 -3.30 16.98
N TRP A 92 5.04 -3.22 18.20
CA TRP A 92 5.59 -2.32 19.22
C TRP A 92 6.77 -2.98 19.93
N VAL A 93 7.88 -2.25 20.04
CA VAL A 93 9.06 -2.65 20.80
C VAL A 93 9.18 -1.70 21.99
N ASN A 94 8.88 -2.21 23.18
CA ASN A 94 8.92 -1.43 24.43
C ASN A 94 10.08 -1.84 25.35
N ASP A 95 10.80 -2.92 25.03
CA ASP A 95 11.93 -3.38 25.84
C ASP A 95 13.12 -2.41 25.65
N PRO A 96 13.57 -1.71 26.70
CA PRO A 96 14.68 -0.76 26.62
C PRO A 96 15.99 -1.37 26.10
N HIS A 97 16.23 -2.66 26.33
CA HIS A 97 17.42 -3.35 25.82
C HIS A 97 17.34 -3.52 24.31
N VAL A 98 16.20 -4.02 23.81
CA VAL A 98 15.96 -4.20 22.36
C VAL A 98 15.93 -2.86 21.64
N ILE A 99 15.35 -1.81 22.25
CA ILE A 99 15.37 -0.45 21.68
C ILE A 99 16.81 0.04 21.49
N ARG A 100 17.67 -0.13 22.50
CA ARG A 100 19.09 0.26 22.38
C ARG A 100 19.80 -0.56 21.32
N GLU A 101 19.61 -1.88 21.30
CA GLU A 101 20.21 -2.74 20.27
C GLU A 101 19.81 -2.31 18.85
N LEU A 102 18.54 -1.96 18.63
CA LEU A 102 18.06 -1.48 17.33
C LEU A 102 18.65 -0.12 16.95
N LEU A 103 18.81 0.79 17.90
CA LEU A 103 19.43 2.10 17.66
C LEU A 103 20.94 1.96 17.45
N ASP A 104 21.62 1.10 18.19
CA ASP A 104 23.05 0.78 18.01
C ASP A 104 23.28 0.13 16.64
N ALA A 105 22.42 -0.82 16.24
CA ALA A 105 22.45 -1.39 14.90
C ALA A 105 22.25 -0.31 13.83
N ALA A 106 21.35 0.66 14.05
CA ALA A 106 21.17 1.78 13.13
C ALA A 106 22.41 2.69 13.06
N ILE A 107 23.11 2.92 14.18
CA ILE A 107 24.38 3.67 14.22
C ILE A 107 25.46 2.92 13.43
N LEU A 108 25.64 1.63 13.69
CA LEU A 108 26.63 0.78 13.00
C LEU A 108 26.39 0.74 11.48
N GLN A 109 25.12 0.72 11.07
CA GLN A 109 24.71 0.73 9.67
C GLN A 109 24.77 2.14 9.03
N ARG A 110 25.14 3.18 9.79
CA ARG A 110 25.01 4.60 9.40
C ARG A 110 23.61 4.89 8.83
N GLY A 111 22.61 4.34 9.50
CA GLY A 111 21.21 4.44 9.13
C GLY A 111 20.76 5.90 9.09
N ARG A 112 20.08 6.27 8.01
CA ARG A 112 19.47 7.59 7.87
C ARG A 112 18.22 7.69 8.74
N PHE A 113 18.20 8.69 9.60
CA PHE A 113 17.05 9.11 10.38
C PHE A 113 16.34 10.26 9.66
N GLU A 114 15.03 10.31 9.81
CA GLU A 114 14.19 11.44 9.40
C GLU A 114 13.48 11.95 10.64
N MET A 115 13.78 13.19 11.03
CA MET A 115 13.17 13.86 12.16
C MET A 115 12.10 14.82 11.64
N GLN A 116 10.84 14.55 12.00
CA GLN A 116 9.67 15.34 11.62
C GLN A 116 9.18 16.20 12.78
N PHE A 117 8.93 17.46 12.48
CA PHE A 117 8.39 18.43 13.42
C PHE A 117 6.88 18.51 13.32
N HIS A 118 6.21 18.48 14.48
CA HIS A 118 4.81 18.82 14.60
C HIS A 118 4.65 20.34 14.54
N GLY A 119 3.76 20.83 13.68
CA GLY A 119 3.50 22.26 13.53
C GLY A 119 2.23 22.56 12.72
N PRO A 120 1.60 23.74 12.95
CA PRO A 120 0.37 24.13 12.27
C PRO A 120 0.56 24.40 10.77
N ALA A 121 1.79 24.71 10.33
CA ALA A 121 2.16 24.97 8.94
C ALA A 121 2.50 23.70 8.14
N GLY A 122 2.17 22.51 8.66
CA GLY A 122 2.48 21.21 8.06
C GLY A 122 3.74 20.54 8.60
N ARG A 123 3.95 19.27 8.22
CA ARG A 123 5.10 18.46 8.65
C ARG A 123 6.37 18.92 7.92
N ARG A 124 7.29 19.55 8.65
CA ARG A 124 8.66 19.80 8.17
C ARG A 124 9.54 18.66 8.65
N SER A 125 10.34 18.08 7.75
CA SER A 125 11.25 16.98 8.05
C SER A 125 12.69 17.39 7.78
N THR A 126 13.62 16.98 8.62
CA THR A 126 15.06 17.03 8.32
C THR A 126 15.65 15.63 8.39
N TYR A 127 16.71 15.40 7.62
CA TYR A 127 17.43 14.13 7.64
C TYR A 127 18.68 14.25 8.49
N CYS A 128 18.93 13.21 9.26
CA CYS A 128 20.01 13.13 10.23
C CYS A 128 20.57 11.71 10.30
N THR A 129 21.70 11.55 11.00
CA THR A 129 22.34 10.25 11.22
C THR A 129 22.54 10.07 12.72
N ALA A 130 22.22 8.89 13.26
CA ALA A 130 22.50 8.62 14.67
C ALA A 130 24.01 8.47 14.89
N VAL A 131 24.53 9.19 15.90
CA VAL A 131 25.96 9.19 16.25
C VAL A 131 26.21 8.35 17.49
N ALA A 132 25.39 8.55 18.52
CA ALA A 132 25.57 7.92 19.81
C ALA A 132 24.22 7.69 20.50
N VAL A 133 24.16 6.60 21.26
CA VAL A 133 23.07 6.27 22.18
C VAL A 133 23.67 6.16 23.57
N THR A 134 23.08 6.88 24.52
CA THR A 134 23.42 6.78 25.94
C THR A 134 22.29 6.10 26.71
N ARG A 135 22.35 6.11 28.04
CA ARG A 135 21.28 5.54 28.88
C ARG A 135 19.97 6.31 28.76
N SER A 136 20.02 7.61 28.46
CA SER A 136 18.87 8.52 28.47
C SER A 136 18.77 9.44 27.26
N THR A 137 19.78 9.46 26.39
CA THR A 137 19.80 10.32 25.21
C THR A 137 20.17 9.57 23.93
N LEU A 138 19.63 10.04 22.81
CA LEU A 138 20.00 9.66 21.45
C LEU A 138 20.51 10.93 20.76
N THR A 139 21.76 10.92 20.28
CA THR A 139 22.37 12.07 19.60
C THR A 139 22.36 11.86 18.10
N LEU A 140 21.78 12.83 17.38
CA LEU A 140 21.62 12.82 15.93
C LEU A 140 22.46 13.94 15.28
N GLU A 141 23.26 13.59 14.28
CA GLU A 141 23.98 14.52 13.43
C GLU A 141 23.08 15.08 12.34
N CYS A 142 23.01 16.41 12.23
CA CYS A 142 22.20 17.12 11.24
C CYS A 142 23.09 17.89 10.26
N SER A 143 23.84 17.19 9.42
CA SER A 143 24.85 17.79 8.52
C SER A 143 24.26 18.70 7.42
N LEU A 144 22.95 18.61 7.15
CA LEU A 144 22.27 19.46 6.16
C LEU A 144 21.79 20.80 6.72
N LEU A 145 21.89 21.01 8.03
CA LEU A 145 21.43 22.24 8.68
C LEU A 145 22.60 23.21 8.90
N ARG A 146 22.45 24.43 8.40
CA ARG A 146 23.42 25.51 8.67
C ARG A 146 23.30 26.04 10.11
N THR A 147 22.08 26.10 10.62
CA THR A 147 21.78 26.57 11.97
C THR A 147 20.67 25.72 12.57
N VAL A 148 20.78 25.45 13.87
CA VAL A 148 19.71 24.84 14.66
C VAL A 148 19.09 25.94 15.53
N PRO A 149 17.82 26.31 15.31
CA PRO A 149 17.14 27.30 16.14
C PRO A 149 17.05 26.86 17.60
N GLU A 150 17.26 27.78 18.54
CA GLU A 150 17.09 27.52 19.98
C GLU A 150 15.66 27.05 20.33
N SER A 151 14.68 27.48 19.51
CA SER A 151 13.28 27.04 19.64
C SER A 151 13.07 25.55 19.43
N TRP A 152 14.08 24.80 18.98
CA TRP A 152 14.00 23.34 18.86
C TRP A 152 14.00 22.65 20.22
N LYS A 153 14.68 23.24 21.21
CA LYS A 153 14.74 22.68 22.56
C LYS A 153 13.34 22.57 23.16
N GLY A 154 13.01 21.40 23.69
CA GLY A 154 11.72 21.06 24.27
C GLY A 154 10.63 20.72 23.25
N ARG A 155 10.90 20.75 21.95
CA ARG A 155 9.91 20.36 20.94
C ARG A 155 9.81 18.84 20.80
N GLU A 156 8.57 18.38 20.65
CA GLU A 156 8.26 17.01 20.26
C GLU A 156 8.53 16.80 18.78
N VAL A 157 9.16 15.68 18.47
CA VAL A 157 9.50 15.24 17.12
C VAL A 157 9.17 13.77 16.94
N ASP A 158 8.75 13.44 15.72
CA ASP A 158 8.65 12.05 15.28
C ASP A 158 9.88 11.68 14.48
N CYS A 159 10.60 10.67 14.93
CA CYS A 159 11.77 10.15 14.26
C CYS A 159 11.44 8.85 13.54
N TYR A 160 11.90 8.74 12.31
CA TYR A 160 11.80 7.53 11.49
C TYR A 160 13.19 7.05 11.14
N PHE A 161 13.44 5.75 11.28
CA PHE A 161 14.67 5.14 10.83
C PHE A 161 14.40 3.74 10.27
N ARG A 162 15.42 3.19 9.62
CA ARG A 162 15.37 1.82 9.11
C ARG A 162 16.59 1.05 9.59
N THR A 163 16.40 -0.23 9.82
CA THR A 163 17.50 -1.18 10.04
C THR A 163 17.41 -2.27 9.00
N GLN A 164 18.58 -2.78 8.59
CA GLN A 164 18.67 -4.00 7.80
C GLN A 164 18.65 -5.18 8.74
N GLN A 165 17.64 -6.04 8.59
CA GLN A 165 17.57 -7.33 9.29
C GLN A 165 17.59 -8.43 8.23
N LYS A 166 18.68 -9.21 8.22
CA LYS A 166 18.95 -10.23 7.19
C LYS A 166 18.95 -9.61 5.78
N ARG A 167 17.87 -9.82 5.00
CA ARG A 167 17.67 -9.28 3.64
C ARG A 167 16.52 -8.27 3.56
N THR A 168 15.88 -7.95 4.67
CA THR A 168 14.69 -7.08 4.71
C THR A 168 14.97 -5.79 5.47
N GLN A 169 14.50 -4.68 4.90
CA GLN A 169 14.52 -3.38 5.56
C GLN A 169 13.30 -3.25 6.47
N VAL A 170 13.55 -3.07 7.76
CA VAL A 170 12.49 -2.83 8.74
C VAL A 170 12.51 -1.36 9.13
N TYR A 171 11.34 -0.73 9.10
CA TYR A 171 11.18 0.69 9.40
C TYR A 171 10.56 0.85 10.79
N TYR A 172 11.14 1.76 11.56
CA TYR A 172 10.73 2.08 12.91
C TYR A 172 10.40 3.57 13.01
N GLN A 173 9.39 3.88 13.83
CA GLN A 173 9.01 5.22 14.21
C GLN A 173 9.04 5.35 15.73
N PHE A 174 9.42 6.50 16.25
CA PHE A 174 9.25 6.85 17.66
C PHE A 174 9.03 8.35 17.83
N ALA A 175 8.31 8.72 18.88
CA ALA A 175 8.22 10.10 19.33
C ALA A 175 9.33 10.37 20.37
N SER A 176 9.92 11.54 20.31
CA SER A 176 10.93 12.00 21.27
C SER A 176 10.88 13.52 21.45
N VAL A 177 11.63 14.04 22.43
CA VAL A 177 11.75 15.46 22.72
C VAL A 177 13.20 15.88 22.53
N ILE A 178 13.41 16.99 21.84
CA ILE A 178 14.75 17.58 21.69
C ILE A 178 15.19 18.17 23.04
N THR A 179 16.26 17.63 23.61
CA THR A 179 16.83 18.12 24.89
C THR A 179 17.84 19.23 24.68
N GLY A 180 18.50 19.28 23.53
CA GLY A 180 19.49 20.30 23.21
C GLY A 180 20.06 20.16 21.81
N ALA A 181 20.85 21.15 21.41
CA ALA A 181 21.64 21.12 20.19
C ALA A 181 23.01 21.73 20.48
N HIS A 182 24.07 21.13 19.93
CA HIS A 182 25.44 21.57 20.15
C HIS A 182 26.28 21.28 18.90
N HIS A 183 27.46 21.87 18.81
CA HIS A 183 28.36 21.64 17.69
C HIS A 183 29.14 20.33 17.88
N ALA A 184 29.34 19.60 16.79
CA ALA A 184 30.26 18.48 16.80
C ALA A 184 31.67 18.98 17.21
N PRO A 185 32.38 18.25 18.09
CA PRO A 185 33.74 18.61 18.45
C PRO A 185 34.62 18.60 17.20
N SER A 186 35.38 19.68 16.99
CA SER A 186 36.32 19.79 15.85
C SER A 186 37.30 18.63 15.88
N ALA A 187 37.40 17.90 14.76
CA ALA A 187 38.38 16.83 14.59
C ALA A 187 39.82 17.35 14.63
N ASP A 188 40.02 18.61 14.26
CA ASP A 188 41.32 19.28 14.32
C ASP A 188 41.31 20.34 15.44
N ARG A 189 42.05 20.06 16.51
CA ARG A 189 42.20 20.95 17.67
C ARG A 189 43.09 22.16 17.35
N TYR A 190 43.82 22.13 16.24
CA TYR A 190 44.78 23.15 15.82
C TYR A 190 44.36 23.92 14.55
N ALA A 191 43.22 23.59 13.95
CA ALA A 191 42.70 24.33 12.79
C ALA A 191 42.47 25.82 13.15
N PRO A 192 43.00 26.77 12.37
CA PRO A 192 42.84 28.19 12.65
C PRO A 192 41.36 28.58 12.59
N ARG A 193 40.85 29.15 13.70
CA ARG A 193 39.52 29.77 13.78
C ARG A 193 39.51 31.07 12.99
N GLY A 194 39.55 30.97 11.66
CA GLY A 194 39.27 32.08 10.76
C GLY A 194 37.76 32.37 10.70
N PRO A 195 37.36 33.57 10.24
CA PRO A 195 35.96 33.94 10.04
C PRO A 195 35.21 33.01 9.08
N ASP A 196 35.93 32.31 8.18
CA ASP A 196 35.37 31.32 7.25
C ASP A 196 35.28 29.89 7.84
N SER A 197 35.78 29.62 9.05
CA SER A 197 35.72 28.29 9.69
C SER A 197 34.31 27.90 10.20
N MET A 198 33.35 28.83 10.14
CA MET A 198 31.93 28.57 10.44
C MET A 198 31.23 27.71 9.39
N ALA A 199 31.83 27.51 8.21
CA ALA A 199 31.23 26.76 7.11
C ALA A 199 31.18 25.24 7.32
N ASP A 200 32.07 24.67 8.14
CA ASP A 200 32.20 23.22 8.39
C ASP A 200 31.60 22.77 9.74
N VAL A 201 30.77 23.62 10.34
CA VAL A 201 30.21 23.35 11.66
C VAL A 201 29.02 22.38 11.55
N VAL A 202 29.27 21.13 11.92
CA VAL A 202 28.23 20.09 11.99
C VAL A 202 27.44 20.22 13.29
N TRP A 203 26.12 20.20 13.21
CA TRP A 203 25.24 20.25 14.37
C TRP A 203 24.87 18.85 14.86
N LEU A 204 24.98 18.65 16.17
CA LEU A 204 24.49 17.50 16.91
C LEU A 204 23.22 17.92 17.67
N VAL A 205 22.17 17.12 17.56
CA VAL A 205 20.88 17.33 18.23
C VAL A 205 20.64 16.16 19.17
N ASP A 206 20.44 16.46 20.45
CA ASP A 206 20.16 15.48 21.48
C ASP A 206 18.66 15.30 21.66
N LEU A 207 18.24 14.04 21.64
CA LEU A 207 16.87 13.60 21.86
C LEU A 207 16.79 12.79 23.15
N THR A 208 15.65 12.82 23.83
CA THR A 208 15.37 11.85 24.90
C THR A 208 15.32 10.43 24.31
N LEU A 209 15.92 9.46 25.01
CA LEU A 209 15.89 8.06 24.57
C LEU A 209 14.42 7.59 24.51
N PRO A 210 13.95 7.05 23.38
CA PRO A 210 12.56 6.63 23.27
C PRO A 210 12.28 5.44 24.18
N GLN A 211 11.11 5.46 24.82
CA GLN A 211 10.63 4.35 25.64
C GLN A 211 9.86 3.30 24.82
N LYS A 212 9.57 3.63 23.55
CA LYS A 212 8.77 2.82 22.65
C LYS A 212 9.20 3.08 21.21
N LEU A 213 9.38 2.00 20.46
CA LEU A 213 9.49 2.02 19.01
C LEU A 213 8.26 1.35 18.40
N GLU A 214 7.75 1.91 17.31
CA GLU A 214 6.69 1.32 16.51
C GLU A 214 7.26 0.85 15.19
N ARG A 215 7.16 -0.44 14.89
CA ARG A 215 7.41 -0.96 13.55
C ARG A 215 6.29 -0.44 12.64
N ARG A 216 6.64 0.42 11.70
CA ARG A 216 5.70 1.06 10.79
C ARG A 216 6.04 0.71 9.36
N GLN A 217 5.06 0.32 8.57
CA GLN A 217 5.22 0.26 7.14
C GLN A 217 5.00 1.66 6.57
N LYS A 218 6.09 2.40 6.28
CA LYS A 218 6.01 3.79 5.79
C LYS A 218 5.28 3.92 4.44
N ARG A 219 5.15 2.81 3.68
CA ARG A 219 4.53 2.77 2.36
C ARG A 219 3.19 2.04 2.46
N ALA A 220 2.09 2.74 2.15
CA ALA A 220 0.77 2.15 2.04
C ALA A 220 0.73 1.02 0.99
N PHE A 221 1.51 1.16 -0.08
CA PHE A 221 1.56 0.19 -1.18
C PHE A 221 2.95 -0.42 -1.34
N LEU A 222 2.98 -1.68 -1.72
CA LEU A 222 4.19 -2.39 -2.13
C LEU A 222 4.79 -1.71 -3.37
N ARG A 223 6.12 -1.56 -3.39
CA ARG A 223 6.83 -1.02 -4.56
C ARG A 223 7.67 -2.13 -5.16
N LEU A 224 7.60 -2.24 -6.47
CA LEU A 224 8.41 -3.14 -7.25
C LEU A 224 9.40 -2.34 -8.08
N ASP A 225 10.69 -2.64 -7.92
CA ASP A 225 11.71 -2.24 -8.87
C ASP A 225 11.55 -3.17 -10.08
N VAL A 226 10.88 -2.68 -11.13
CA VAL A 226 10.34 -3.54 -12.20
C VAL A 226 11.43 -3.91 -13.19
N PRO A 227 11.64 -5.22 -13.47
CA PRO A 227 12.50 -5.66 -14.55
C PRO A 227 12.10 -5.01 -15.88
N ARG A 228 13.06 -4.48 -16.63
CA ARG A 228 12.80 -3.73 -17.88
C ARG A 228 11.94 -4.49 -18.88
N GLN A 229 12.12 -5.81 -18.98
CA GLN A 229 11.36 -6.69 -19.87
C GLN A 229 9.84 -6.72 -19.61
N LEU A 230 9.39 -6.30 -18.42
CA LEU A 230 7.98 -6.25 -18.06
C LEU A 230 7.35 -4.87 -18.34
N VAL A 231 8.15 -3.87 -18.69
CA VAL A 231 7.70 -2.51 -18.98
C VAL A 231 7.78 -2.32 -20.49
N LEU A 232 6.64 -2.34 -21.16
CA LEU A 232 6.56 -2.25 -22.63
C LEU A 232 6.64 -0.80 -23.10
N GLY A 233 6.13 0.13 -22.30
CA GLY A 233 6.15 1.54 -22.65
C GLY A 233 5.72 2.46 -21.53
N LEU A 234 6.21 3.70 -21.56
CA LEU A 234 5.69 4.80 -20.76
C LEU A 234 5.86 6.10 -21.53
N ALA A 235 4.80 6.91 -21.54
CA ALA A 235 4.79 8.24 -22.12
C ALA A 235 4.08 9.22 -21.18
N ALA A 236 4.53 10.48 -21.13
CA ALA A 236 3.93 11.49 -20.27
C ALA A 236 3.77 12.86 -20.93
N TRP A 237 2.66 13.51 -20.60
CA TRP A 237 2.25 14.83 -21.08
C TRP A 237 2.13 15.82 -19.92
N PRO A 238 2.52 17.09 -20.11
CA PRO A 238 2.29 18.13 -19.11
C PRO A 238 0.79 18.39 -18.98
N MET A 239 0.32 18.59 -17.74
CA MET A 239 -1.08 18.92 -17.46
C MET A 239 -1.17 20.22 -16.66
N GLY A 240 -2.23 20.99 -16.91
CA GLY A 240 -2.62 22.12 -16.07
C GLY A 240 -3.04 21.64 -14.67
N ALA A 241 -2.92 22.52 -13.66
CA ALA A 241 -3.27 22.18 -12.28
C ALA A 241 -4.73 21.74 -12.12
N ASP A 242 -5.64 22.37 -12.87
CA ASP A 242 -7.09 22.14 -12.78
C ASP A 242 -7.67 21.49 -14.05
N THR A 243 -6.81 21.02 -14.96
CA THR A 243 -7.25 20.39 -16.20
C THR A 243 -7.48 18.89 -15.96
N PRO A 244 -8.73 18.39 -16.04
CA PRO A 244 -8.96 16.95 -16.06
C PRO A 244 -8.36 16.35 -17.33
N PRO A 245 -7.81 15.14 -17.28
CA PRO A 245 -7.32 14.49 -18.47
C PRO A 245 -8.49 14.20 -19.43
N PRO A 246 -8.30 14.37 -20.75
CA PRO A 246 -9.35 14.05 -21.71
C PRO A 246 -9.64 12.54 -21.71
N ALA A 247 -10.88 12.17 -22.03
CA ALA A 247 -11.23 10.77 -22.24
C ALA A 247 -10.52 10.18 -23.48
N ASP A 248 -10.27 11.01 -24.49
CA ASP A 248 -9.48 10.65 -25.67
C ASP A 248 -8.06 11.19 -25.53
N GLY A 249 -7.10 10.29 -25.31
CA GLY A 249 -5.68 10.58 -25.16
C GLY A 249 -5.04 11.23 -26.39
N ARG A 250 -5.63 11.10 -27.59
CA ARG A 250 -5.12 11.79 -28.80
C ARG A 250 -5.18 13.31 -28.65
N ARG A 251 -6.11 13.82 -27.84
CA ARG A 251 -6.24 15.25 -27.54
C ARG A 251 -5.08 15.82 -26.72
N LEU A 252 -4.26 14.96 -26.10
CA LEU A 252 -3.04 15.37 -25.42
C LEU A 252 -1.90 15.70 -26.40
N GLY A 253 -2.02 15.29 -27.67
CA GLY A 253 -1.00 15.49 -28.68
C GLY A 253 0.25 14.64 -28.44
N THR A 254 1.42 15.16 -28.78
CA THR A 254 2.70 14.44 -28.66
C THR A 254 3.21 14.43 -27.22
N PRO A 255 3.62 13.27 -26.66
CA PRO A 255 4.20 13.22 -25.34
C PRO A 255 5.52 13.99 -25.28
N LEU A 256 5.79 14.56 -24.10
CA LEU A 256 7.03 15.28 -23.86
C LEU A 256 8.11 14.37 -23.25
N LEU A 257 7.70 13.36 -22.48
CA LEU A 257 8.60 12.37 -21.90
C LEU A 257 8.20 10.97 -22.38
N ALA A 258 9.17 10.10 -22.66
CA ALA A 258 8.93 8.68 -22.92
C ALA A 258 10.11 7.81 -22.48
N LEU A 259 9.90 6.51 -22.31
CA LEU A 259 10.99 5.58 -22.03
C LEU A 259 12.03 5.58 -23.17
N LEU A 260 13.30 5.55 -22.78
CA LEU A 260 14.44 5.58 -23.71
C LEU A 260 14.38 4.48 -24.79
N ASP A 261 13.95 3.27 -24.40
CA ASP A 261 13.94 2.09 -25.26
C ASP A 261 12.60 1.89 -25.98
N ALA A 262 11.61 2.76 -25.74
CA ALA A 262 10.31 2.68 -26.41
C ALA A 262 10.37 3.41 -27.76
N THR A 263 10.37 2.65 -28.86
CA THR A 263 10.29 3.21 -30.23
C THR A 263 8.85 3.46 -30.67
N SER A 264 7.88 2.78 -30.06
CA SER A 264 6.45 3.07 -30.17
C SER A 264 5.69 2.54 -28.95
N LEU A 265 4.52 3.11 -28.66
CA LEU A 265 3.53 2.51 -27.74
C LEU A 265 2.60 1.55 -28.52
N ASN A 266 3.09 0.88 -29.56
CA ASN A 266 2.24 0.07 -30.45
C ASN A 266 2.04 -1.38 -29.98
N SER A 267 2.61 -1.79 -28.84
CA SER A 267 2.44 -3.14 -28.28
C SER A 267 0.98 -3.48 -27.95
N PHE A 268 0.11 -2.46 -27.81
CA PHE A 268 -1.33 -2.62 -27.69
C PHE A 268 -2.00 -3.34 -28.87
N THR A 269 -1.40 -3.37 -30.06
CA THR A 269 -1.95 -4.06 -31.24
C THR A 269 -1.15 -5.29 -31.66
N ALA A 270 0.09 -5.47 -31.19
CA ALA A 270 0.95 -6.56 -31.64
C ALA A 270 0.48 -7.96 -31.19
N HIS A 271 -0.29 -8.05 -30.09
CA HIS A 271 -0.81 -9.33 -29.58
C HIS A 271 -2.29 -9.61 -29.93
N ALA A 272 -2.93 -8.76 -30.75
CA ALA A 272 -4.30 -8.99 -31.23
C ALA A 272 -4.36 -9.88 -32.50
N ALA A 273 -3.23 -10.19 -33.12
CA ALA A 273 -3.18 -10.92 -34.39
C ALA A 273 -2.48 -12.28 -34.27
N ALA A 274 -3.11 -13.21 -33.55
CA ALA A 274 -2.96 -14.65 -33.79
C ALA A 274 -4.09 -15.45 -33.10
N SER A 275 -5.33 -15.29 -33.58
CA SER A 275 -6.31 -16.37 -33.47
C SER A 275 -6.28 -17.17 -34.77
N PRO A 276 -6.00 -18.48 -34.76
CA PRO A 276 -6.02 -19.30 -35.95
C PRO A 276 -7.47 -19.67 -36.27
N VAL A 277 -8.17 -18.80 -36.97
CA VAL A 277 -9.42 -19.14 -37.65
C VAL A 277 -9.31 -18.61 -39.07
N ASP A 278 -8.59 -19.37 -39.89
CA ASP A 278 -8.88 -19.63 -41.30
C ASP A 278 -7.75 -20.51 -41.84
N ALA A 279 -7.79 -21.79 -41.47
CA ALA A 279 -7.06 -22.80 -42.20
C ALA A 279 -7.78 -23.05 -43.54
N PRO A 280 -7.08 -22.99 -44.69
CA PRO A 280 -7.70 -23.28 -45.97
C PRO A 280 -8.03 -24.77 -46.05
N HIS A 281 -9.30 -25.08 -46.32
CA HIS A 281 -9.72 -26.45 -46.62
C HIS A 281 -9.05 -26.91 -47.93
N ALA A 282 -8.20 -27.92 -47.78
CA ALA A 282 -7.71 -28.76 -48.85
C ALA A 282 -8.89 -29.45 -49.58
N ARG A 283 -8.85 -29.45 -50.90
CA ARG A 283 -9.53 -30.45 -51.74
C ARG A 283 -8.50 -31.03 -52.70
N ASP A 284 -8.07 -32.25 -52.42
CA ASP A 284 -7.35 -33.10 -53.35
C ASP A 284 -8.33 -33.86 -54.26
N ALA A 285 -7.98 -33.81 -55.57
CA ALA A 285 -8.01 -34.84 -56.62
C ALA A 285 -9.26 -35.73 -56.87
N ALA A 286 -9.74 -35.77 -58.13
CA ALA A 286 -9.35 -36.82 -59.10
C ALA A 286 -10.12 -36.79 -60.45
N HIS A 287 -9.39 -37.12 -61.54
CA HIS A 287 -9.80 -37.68 -62.86
C HIS A 287 -10.50 -36.78 -63.90
N ASP A 288 -10.23 -36.78 -65.21
CA ASP A 288 -9.20 -37.35 -66.13
C ASP A 288 -9.44 -36.65 -67.53
N PRO A 289 -8.82 -36.97 -68.69
CA PRO A 289 -8.19 -35.96 -69.56
C PRO A 289 -8.80 -35.82 -70.98
N ALA A 290 -8.19 -34.92 -71.77
CA ALA A 290 -8.22 -34.78 -73.23
C ALA A 290 -9.41 -34.02 -73.88
N ARG A 291 -9.11 -32.83 -74.44
CA ARG A 291 -9.25 -32.57 -75.90
C ARG A 291 -8.71 -31.21 -76.34
N ASP A 292 -7.96 -31.30 -77.43
CA ASP A 292 -7.52 -30.31 -78.43
C ASP A 292 -8.38 -29.05 -78.64
N GLY A 293 -7.72 -28.00 -79.12
CA GLY A 293 -8.34 -27.07 -80.07
C GLY A 293 -7.89 -25.61 -79.95
N ALA A 294 -6.99 -25.20 -80.84
CA ALA A 294 -6.63 -23.81 -81.10
C ALA A 294 -7.80 -22.98 -81.65
N HIS A 295 -7.78 -21.65 -81.46
CA HIS A 295 -7.91 -20.66 -82.55
C HIS A 295 -7.82 -19.20 -82.05
N ASP A 296 -6.71 -18.57 -82.45
CA ASP A 296 -6.58 -17.28 -83.13
C ASP A 296 -7.65 -16.16 -83.07
N ALA A 297 -7.07 -14.94 -83.04
CA ALA A 297 -7.44 -13.73 -83.77
C ALA A 297 -8.40 -12.70 -83.12
N ALA A 298 -7.78 -11.56 -82.78
CA ALA A 298 -8.36 -10.21 -82.79
C ALA A 298 -8.67 -9.75 -84.25
N PRO A 299 -8.96 -8.47 -84.60
CA PRO A 299 -9.19 -7.25 -83.82
C PRO A 299 -10.31 -6.29 -84.36
N ALA A 300 -10.44 -5.12 -83.70
CA ALA A 300 -10.66 -3.75 -84.22
C ALA A 300 -11.86 -3.38 -85.14
N GLU A 301 -12.57 -2.30 -84.77
CA GLU A 301 -12.80 -1.03 -85.52
C GLU A 301 -14.00 -0.28 -84.89
N ALA A 302 -13.83 0.91 -84.31
CA ALA A 302 -13.74 2.24 -84.94
C ALA A 302 -15.07 2.74 -85.54
N ALA A 303 -15.63 3.82 -84.97
CA ALA A 303 -16.13 5.02 -85.66
C ALA A 303 -17.11 5.85 -84.80
N ALA A 304 -16.78 7.13 -84.61
CA ALA A 304 -17.69 8.22 -84.24
C ALA A 304 -18.45 8.70 -85.53
N PRO A 305 -19.10 9.89 -85.66
CA PRO A 305 -19.34 11.02 -84.73
C PRO A 305 -20.67 11.85 -84.94
N VAL A 306 -20.79 12.96 -84.18
CA VAL A 306 -21.47 14.28 -84.43
C VAL A 306 -23.01 14.42 -84.44
N SER A 307 -23.53 15.28 -83.53
CA SER A 307 -24.39 16.48 -83.77
C SER A 307 -25.19 16.84 -82.50
N ARG A 308 -25.61 18.05 -82.12
CA ARG A 308 -25.25 19.47 -82.33
C ARG A 308 -26.29 20.27 -81.48
N VAL A 309 -25.90 21.44 -80.96
CA VAL A 309 -26.73 22.64 -80.66
C VAL A 309 -27.46 22.81 -79.30
N GLY A 310 -27.25 24.00 -78.70
CA GLY A 310 -28.07 24.70 -77.70
C GLY A 310 -27.37 24.77 -76.32
N GLY A 311 -26.78 25.86 -75.83
CA GLY A 311 -27.11 27.28 -76.01
C GLY A 311 -28.05 27.74 -74.89
N ASN A 312 -27.53 27.97 -73.69
CA ASN A 312 -28.09 28.94 -72.73
C ASN A 312 -27.11 29.21 -71.57
N ASP A 313 -26.80 30.49 -71.39
CA ASP A 313 -26.00 31.05 -70.31
C ASP A 313 -26.78 31.05 -68.99
N THR A 314 -26.19 30.52 -67.93
CA THR A 314 -26.59 30.73 -66.53
C THR A 314 -25.34 30.53 -65.65
N PRO A 315 -25.08 31.39 -64.63
CA PRO A 315 -23.76 31.48 -63.97
C PRO A 315 -23.43 30.23 -63.15
N PRO A 316 -22.13 29.94 -62.88
CA PRO A 316 -21.74 28.69 -62.24
C PRO A 316 -22.16 28.70 -60.77
N VAL A 317 -23.17 27.90 -60.44
CA VAL A 317 -23.35 27.35 -59.11
C VAL A 317 -22.26 26.29 -58.93
N ALA A 318 -21.38 26.48 -57.96
CA ALA A 318 -20.32 25.53 -57.63
C ALA A 318 -20.94 24.16 -57.30
N SER A 319 -20.77 23.20 -58.23
CA SER A 319 -21.15 21.80 -58.04
C SER A 319 -20.17 21.16 -57.07
N CYS A 320 -20.71 20.70 -55.94
CA CYS A 320 -20.06 19.75 -55.04
C CYS A 320 -19.52 18.58 -55.87
N SER A 321 -18.20 18.47 -55.95
CA SER A 321 -17.52 17.28 -56.44
C SER A 321 -17.25 16.43 -55.20
N GLU A 322 -17.90 15.26 -55.11
CA GLU A 322 -17.57 14.24 -54.12
C GLU A 322 -16.07 13.90 -54.25
N PRO A 323 -15.29 13.93 -53.16
CA PRO A 323 -13.92 13.45 -53.21
C PRO A 323 -13.94 11.92 -53.36
N ALA A 324 -13.11 11.44 -54.29
CA ALA A 324 -12.77 10.03 -54.47
C ALA A 324 -12.42 9.37 -53.13
N PRO A 325 -12.63 8.04 -52.97
CA PRO A 325 -12.35 7.34 -51.73
C PRO A 325 -10.85 7.45 -51.47
N HIS A 326 -10.49 8.30 -50.52
CA HIS A 326 -9.14 8.33 -49.97
C HIS A 326 -8.92 6.99 -49.28
N ASP A 327 -7.90 6.26 -49.73
CA ASP A 327 -7.28 5.19 -48.95
C ASP A 327 -7.06 5.71 -47.53
N ASP A 328 -7.85 5.19 -46.57
CA ASP A 328 -7.67 5.41 -45.14
C ASP A 328 -6.33 4.82 -44.73
N ILE A 329 -5.25 5.59 -44.89
CA ILE A 329 -4.02 5.37 -44.16
C ILE A 329 -4.37 5.58 -42.69
N ALA A 330 -4.64 4.47 -42.00
CA ALA A 330 -5.01 4.43 -40.60
C ALA A 330 -4.08 5.36 -39.80
N ALA A 331 -4.64 6.47 -39.30
CA ALA A 331 -3.90 7.35 -38.40
C ALA A 331 -3.34 6.50 -37.25
N PRO A 332 -2.05 6.62 -36.91
CA PRO A 332 -1.44 5.77 -35.91
C PRO A 332 -2.26 5.85 -34.61
N LEU A 333 -2.63 4.68 -34.07
CA LEU A 333 -3.49 4.57 -32.90
C LEU A 333 -2.90 5.27 -31.67
N PHE A 334 -1.57 5.42 -31.65
CA PHE A 334 -0.80 6.12 -30.63
C PHE A 334 0.02 7.29 -31.20
N PRO A 335 0.28 8.31 -30.38
CA PRO A 335 1.12 9.44 -30.77
C PRO A 335 2.56 8.99 -31.00
N ASP A 336 3.19 9.56 -32.02
CA ASP A 336 4.62 9.41 -32.30
C ASP A 336 5.45 9.88 -31.08
N ILE A 337 6.23 8.96 -30.53
CA ILE A 337 7.10 9.20 -29.36
C ILE A 337 8.55 9.50 -29.76
N SER A 338 8.87 9.54 -31.05
CA SER A 338 10.23 9.81 -31.56
C SER A 338 10.79 11.17 -31.10
N ARG A 339 9.91 12.14 -30.81
CA ARG A 339 10.27 13.48 -30.33
C ARG A 339 10.15 13.66 -28.81
N ALA A 340 9.80 12.59 -28.10
CA ALA A 340 9.73 12.60 -26.65
C ALA A 340 11.14 12.58 -26.05
N LEU A 341 11.31 13.26 -24.92
CA LEU A 341 12.58 13.28 -24.22
C LEU A 341 12.69 12.03 -23.33
N PRO A 342 13.86 11.40 -23.25
CA PRO A 342 13.99 10.10 -22.60
C PRO A 342 13.93 10.19 -21.08
N VAL A 343 13.23 9.23 -20.48
CA VAL A 343 13.16 8.99 -19.03
C VAL A 343 13.34 7.50 -18.72
N VAL A 344 13.58 7.20 -17.44
CA VAL A 344 13.68 5.82 -16.94
C VAL A 344 12.67 5.61 -15.82
N LEU A 345 11.91 4.52 -15.89
CA LEU A 345 11.06 4.08 -14.78
C LEU A 345 11.93 3.31 -13.77
N LEU A 346 12.04 3.84 -12.54
CA LEU A 346 12.82 3.22 -11.47
C LEU A 346 12.00 2.17 -10.69
N ASN A 347 10.77 2.54 -10.30
CA ASN A 347 9.83 1.62 -9.67
C ASN A 347 8.39 2.06 -9.81
N LEU A 348 7.49 1.11 -9.53
CA LEU A 348 6.05 1.34 -9.52
C LEU A 348 5.35 0.65 -8.34
N SER A 349 4.18 1.16 -8.02
CA SER A 349 3.25 0.68 -7.00
C SER A 349 1.82 0.99 -7.43
N GLY A 350 0.82 0.41 -6.76
CA GLY A 350 -0.57 0.75 -7.08
C GLY A 350 -0.94 2.22 -6.84
N GLY A 351 -0.20 2.96 -6.01
CA GLY A 351 -0.44 4.38 -5.74
C GLY A 351 0.48 5.37 -6.48
N GLY A 352 1.48 4.91 -7.24
CA GLY A 352 2.48 5.82 -7.77
C GLY A 352 3.65 5.20 -8.53
N LEU A 353 4.41 6.07 -9.17
CA LEU A 353 5.57 5.77 -10.02
C LEU A 353 6.79 6.57 -9.57
N ARG A 354 8.00 6.06 -9.82
CA ARG A 354 9.23 6.83 -9.67
C ARG A 354 9.97 6.90 -11.00
N LEU A 355 10.20 8.11 -11.49
CA LEU A 355 10.90 8.36 -12.74
C LEU A 355 12.27 8.98 -12.46
N LEU A 356 13.29 8.56 -13.22
CA LEU A 356 14.55 9.26 -13.36
C LEU A 356 14.52 10.05 -14.67
N VAL A 357 14.78 11.34 -14.56
CA VAL A 357 14.80 12.30 -15.65
C VAL A 357 16.23 12.83 -15.77
N PRO A 358 16.98 12.43 -16.82
CA PRO A 358 18.34 12.92 -17.03
C PRO A 358 18.40 14.44 -17.03
N ARG A 359 19.50 15.03 -16.54
CA ARG A 359 19.66 16.50 -16.42
C ARG A 359 19.31 17.25 -17.71
N ALA A 360 19.76 16.74 -18.86
CA ALA A 360 19.50 17.33 -20.17
C ALA A 360 17.99 17.28 -20.50
N THR A 361 17.35 16.13 -20.29
CA THR A 361 15.90 15.96 -20.44
C THR A 361 15.12 16.89 -19.53
N ALA A 362 15.48 16.99 -18.25
CA ALA A 362 14.79 17.83 -17.29
C ALA A 362 14.81 19.31 -17.71
N ARG A 363 15.97 19.81 -18.17
CA ARG A 363 16.09 21.19 -18.70
C ARG A 363 15.23 21.40 -19.93
N SER A 364 15.27 20.49 -20.90
CA SER A 364 14.48 20.58 -22.13
C SER A 364 12.98 20.47 -21.87
N ALA A 365 12.56 19.63 -20.93
CA ALA A 365 11.16 19.46 -20.55
C ALA A 365 10.61 20.75 -19.90
N THR A 366 11.35 21.35 -18.98
CA THR A 366 10.95 22.63 -18.35
C THR A 366 10.95 23.78 -19.35
N ALA A 367 11.91 23.83 -20.28
CA ALA A 367 11.91 24.81 -21.37
C ALA A 367 10.71 24.66 -22.31
N ARG A 368 10.18 23.44 -22.45
CA ARG A 368 8.95 23.12 -23.19
C ARG A 368 7.68 23.23 -22.34
N GLY A 369 7.75 23.87 -21.17
CA GLY A 369 6.58 24.21 -20.34
C GLY A 369 6.12 23.12 -19.36
N MET A 370 6.87 22.04 -19.18
CA MET A 370 6.53 21.02 -18.18
C MET A 370 6.99 21.43 -16.78
N ASN A 371 6.03 21.52 -15.85
CA ASN A 371 6.31 21.75 -14.45
C ASN A 371 6.81 20.46 -13.78
N LEU A 372 8.11 20.41 -13.48
CA LEU A 372 8.75 19.28 -12.80
C LEU A 372 8.90 19.47 -11.28
N ASP A 373 8.39 20.58 -10.73
CA ASP A 373 8.42 20.83 -9.29
C ASP A 373 7.27 20.14 -8.55
N ILE A 374 7.36 20.12 -7.21
CA ILE A 374 6.34 19.51 -6.35
C ILE A 374 4.98 20.17 -6.63
N GLY A 375 3.96 19.34 -6.83
CA GLY A 375 2.62 19.78 -7.22
C GLY A 375 2.37 19.81 -8.73
N GLY A 376 3.42 19.74 -9.56
CA GLY A 376 3.30 19.60 -11.02
C GLY A 376 2.45 18.39 -11.40
N ARG A 377 1.63 18.51 -12.46
CA ARG A 377 0.71 17.45 -12.91
C ARG A 377 1.09 16.93 -14.28
N LEU A 378 0.88 15.63 -14.46
CA LEU A 378 1.23 14.90 -15.66
C LEU A 378 0.10 13.91 -15.98
N ALA A 379 -0.23 13.75 -17.26
CA ALA A 379 -0.92 12.55 -17.72
C ALA A 379 0.15 11.55 -18.14
N THR A 380 -0.03 10.28 -17.82
CA THR A 380 0.92 9.21 -18.14
C THR A 380 0.18 8.03 -18.71
N LEU A 381 0.71 7.46 -19.79
CA LEU A 381 0.28 6.16 -20.31
C LEU A 381 1.40 5.18 -19.96
N LEU A 382 1.06 4.15 -19.20
CA LEU A 382 1.96 3.07 -18.80
C LEU A 382 1.48 1.76 -19.42
N GLU A 383 2.38 1.05 -20.10
CA GLU A 383 2.12 -0.26 -20.67
C GLU A 383 3.00 -1.31 -20.00
N LEU A 384 2.37 -2.33 -19.44
CA LEU A 384 3.02 -3.43 -18.73
C LEU A 384 2.71 -4.76 -19.42
N TYR A 385 3.68 -5.67 -19.41
CA TYR A 385 3.47 -7.03 -19.87
C TYR A 385 2.86 -7.89 -18.75
N ALA A 386 1.86 -8.71 -19.09
CA ALA A 386 1.22 -9.66 -18.18
C ALA A 386 1.46 -11.10 -18.66
N PRO A 387 2.59 -11.73 -18.25
CA PRO A 387 2.98 -13.08 -18.67
C PRO A 387 1.93 -14.18 -18.59
N GLN A 388 0.96 -14.07 -17.66
CA GLN A 388 -0.03 -15.13 -17.41
C GLN A 388 -1.12 -15.21 -18.47
N HIS A 389 -1.38 -14.09 -19.14
CA HIS A 389 -2.35 -14.02 -20.22
C HIS A 389 -1.68 -13.76 -21.56
N ASP A 390 -0.34 -13.66 -21.57
CA ASP A 390 0.47 -13.24 -22.72
C ASP A 390 -0.10 -11.97 -23.40
N ARG A 391 -0.40 -10.96 -22.57
CA ARG A 391 -1.06 -9.73 -23.00
C ARG A 391 -0.38 -8.50 -22.42
N SER A 392 -0.48 -7.38 -23.14
CA SER A 392 -0.14 -6.08 -22.59
C SER A 392 -1.32 -5.49 -21.81
N MET A 393 -1.01 -4.71 -20.79
CA MET A 393 -1.96 -3.99 -19.96
C MET A 393 -1.62 -2.50 -19.96
N GLY A 394 -2.54 -1.68 -20.47
CA GLY A 394 -2.38 -0.23 -20.48
C GLY A 394 -3.12 0.47 -19.36
N PHE A 395 -2.42 1.41 -18.74
CA PHE A 395 -2.93 2.28 -17.70
C PHE A 395 -2.74 3.73 -18.09
N TRP A 396 -3.85 4.44 -18.28
CA TRP A 396 -3.89 5.88 -18.25
C TRP A 396 -3.86 6.35 -16.80
N LEU A 397 -2.95 7.25 -16.45
CA LEU A 397 -2.70 7.69 -15.09
C LEU A 397 -2.64 9.21 -15.06
N GLN A 398 -3.48 9.82 -14.22
CA GLN A 398 -3.34 11.22 -13.85
C GLN A 398 -2.43 11.29 -12.63
N CYS A 399 -1.28 11.94 -12.76
CA CYS A 399 -0.24 11.97 -11.75
C CYS A 399 0.02 13.38 -11.23
N ARG A 400 0.43 13.47 -9.96
CA ARG A 400 1.01 14.66 -9.34
C ARG A 400 2.40 14.36 -8.81
N ILE A 401 3.35 15.28 -9.05
CA ILE A 401 4.69 15.19 -8.49
C ILE A 401 4.60 15.44 -6.97
N GLN A 402 4.85 14.39 -6.20
CA GLN A 402 4.87 14.43 -4.74
C GLN A 402 6.27 14.69 -4.19
N ASN A 403 7.28 14.11 -4.83
CA ASN A 403 8.68 14.24 -4.42
C ASN A 403 9.56 14.59 -5.61
N ARG A 404 10.55 15.45 -5.37
CA ARG A 404 11.60 15.78 -6.33
C ARG A 404 12.95 15.67 -5.64
N PHE A 405 13.85 14.90 -6.21
CA PHE A 405 15.23 14.78 -5.73
C PHE A 405 16.19 15.07 -6.89
N VAL A 406 17.29 15.76 -6.60
CA VAL A 406 18.31 16.06 -7.60
C VAL A 406 19.61 15.41 -7.14
N ALA A 407 20.14 14.51 -7.95
CA ALA A 407 21.40 13.83 -7.66
C ALA A 407 22.54 14.86 -7.56
N PHE A 408 23.43 14.71 -6.59
CA PHE A 408 24.51 15.70 -6.38
C PHE A 408 25.51 15.72 -7.54
N GLU A 409 25.95 14.54 -7.97
CA GLU A 409 26.99 14.36 -8.99
C GLU A 409 26.45 14.60 -10.41
N THR A 410 25.47 13.80 -10.84
CA THR A 410 24.94 13.87 -12.22
C THR A 410 23.97 15.04 -12.42
N ARG A 411 23.34 15.51 -11.34
CA ARG A 411 22.18 16.42 -11.36
C ARG A 411 21.00 15.91 -12.18
N ASP A 412 20.87 14.59 -12.28
CA ASP A 412 19.64 13.98 -12.73
C ASP A 412 18.53 14.21 -11.71
N VAL A 413 17.31 14.30 -12.21
CA VAL A 413 16.13 14.61 -11.40
C VAL A 413 15.32 13.34 -11.23
N GLU A 414 15.14 12.90 -10.00
CA GLU A 414 14.20 11.84 -9.66
C GLU A 414 12.87 12.45 -9.24
N LEU A 415 11.80 11.95 -9.84
CA LEU A 415 10.42 12.37 -9.60
C LEU A 415 9.63 11.22 -8.98
N GLY A 416 9.05 11.46 -7.82
CA GLY A 416 8.02 10.59 -7.24
C GLY A 416 6.65 11.09 -7.65
N LEU A 417 5.95 10.31 -8.48
CA LEU A 417 4.61 10.60 -8.97
C LEU A 417 3.57 9.85 -8.13
N GLN A 418 2.60 10.59 -7.62
CA GLN A 418 1.40 10.06 -6.96
C GLN A 418 0.26 10.00 -7.98
N VAL A 419 -0.42 8.87 -8.10
CA VAL A 419 -1.63 8.77 -8.95
C VAL A 419 -2.80 9.47 -8.25
N LEU A 420 -3.62 10.19 -9.02
CA LEU A 420 -4.83 10.87 -8.58
C LEU A 420 -6.10 10.22 -9.13
N ALA A 421 -6.02 9.75 -10.38
CA ALA A 421 -7.07 9.05 -11.10
C ALA A 421 -6.42 8.15 -12.14
N TRP A 422 -7.16 7.14 -12.61
CA TRP A 422 -6.63 6.19 -13.59
C TRP A 422 -7.71 5.75 -14.56
N GLY A 423 -7.33 5.24 -15.72
CA GLY A 423 -8.23 4.59 -16.66
C GLY A 423 -7.55 3.37 -17.28
N GLN A 424 -8.32 2.32 -17.54
CA GLN A 424 -7.81 1.16 -18.26
C GLN A 424 -7.89 1.44 -19.76
N ALA A 425 -6.78 1.22 -20.48
CA ALA A 425 -6.80 1.27 -21.94
C ALA A 425 -7.63 0.10 -22.49
N ARG A 426 -8.48 0.36 -23.48
CA ARG A 426 -9.33 -0.67 -24.12
C ARG A 426 -8.57 -1.37 -25.24
N ASP A 427 -8.77 -2.68 -25.40
CA ASP A 427 -8.12 -3.47 -26.47
C ASP A 427 -8.40 -2.92 -27.88
N ASN A 428 -9.65 -2.48 -28.14
CA ASN A 428 -10.08 -1.97 -29.44
C ASN A 428 -9.92 -0.45 -29.61
N ALA A 429 -9.70 0.29 -28.53
CA ALA A 429 -9.58 1.74 -28.52
C ALA A 429 -8.66 2.20 -27.39
N PRO A 430 -7.35 1.89 -27.46
CA PRO A 430 -6.46 2.06 -26.32
C PRO A 430 -6.08 3.53 -26.06
N HIS A 431 -6.36 4.41 -27.02
CA HIS A 431 -6.33 5.86 -26.85
C HIS A 431 -7.46 6.39 -25.97
N MET A 432 -8.52 5.62 -25.74
CA MET A 432 -9.61 5.98 -24.85
C MET A 432 -9.30 5.56 -23.41
N ALA A 433 -9.56 6.48 -22.49
CA ALA A 433 -9.38 6.30 -21.06
C ALA A 433 -10.74 6.42 -20.35
N ASP A 434 -11.18 5.31 -19.75
CA ASP A 434 -12.32 5.30 -18.83
C ASP A 434 -11.84 5.71 -17.44
N TRP A 435 -11.80 7.01 -17.18
CA TRP A 435 -11.29 7.56 -15.93
C TRP A 435 -12.15 7.13 -14.73
N LYS A 436 -11.49 6.49 -13.77
CA LYS A 436 -12.00 6.02 -12.49
C LYS A 436 -11.24 6.70 -11.36
N PRO A 437 -11.91 7.00 -10.23
CA PRO A 437 -11.20 7.37 -9.01
C PRO A 437 -10.35 6.18 -8.52
N LEU A 438 -9.44 6.48 -7.60
CA LEU A 438 -8.72 5.45 -6.85
C LEU A 438 -9.69 4.69 -5.92
N SER A 439 -9.27 3.52 -5.46
CA SER A 439 -9.97 2.80 -4.38
C SER A 439 -10.01 3.64 -3.09
N ASP A 440 -10.80 3.21 -2.10
CA ASP A 440 -10.86 3.86 -0.78
C ASP A 440 -9.48 3.93 -0.08
N GLU A 441 -8.59 3.01 -0.41
CA GLU A 441 -7.21 2.98 0.10
C GLU A 441 -6.27 3.92 -0.69
N GLY A 442 -6.72 4.48 -1.81
CA GLY A 442 -5.93 5.35 -2.69
C GLY A 442 -5.11 4.60 -3.74
N GLU A 443 -5.53 3.40 -4.13
CA GLU A 443 -4.81 2.53 -5.08
C GLU A 443 -5.49 2.43 -6.45
N VAL A 444 -4.67 2.26 -7.49
CA VAL A 444 -5.09 1.66 -8.75
C VAL A 444 -5.09 0.15 -8.57
N GLU A 445 -6.21 -0.41 -8.13
CA GLU A 445 -6.32 -1.82 -7.71
C GLU A 445 -5.74 -2.83 -8.72
N PRO A 446 -6.00 -2.76 -10.05
CA PRO A 446 -5.42 -3.72 -10.99
C PRO A 446 -3.90 -3.58 -11.13
N LEU A 447 -3.36 -2.38 -10.98
CA LEU A 447 -1.92 -2.12 -10.99
C LEU A 447 -1.28 -2.66 -9.70
N GLY A 448 -1.93 -2.46 -8.55
CA GLY A 448 -1.55 -3.03 -7.26
C GLY A 448 -1.46 -4.55 -7.29
N ASN A 449 -2.52 -5.19 -7.80
CA ASN A 449 -2.57 -6.64 -7.99
C ASN A 449 -1.46 -7.16 -8.90
N TRP A 450 -1.17 -6.44 -9.99
CA TRP A 450 -0.04 -6.77 -10.87
C TRP A 450 1.29 -6.69 -10.13
N VAL A 451 1.52 -5.62 -9.34
CA VAL A 451 2.74 -5.42 -8.53
C VAL A 451 2.95 -6.54 -7.52
N ILE A 452 1.93 -6.88 -6.74
CA ILE A 452 2.01 -7.92 -5.70
C ILE A 452 2.37 -9.26 -6.32
N ARG A 453 1.72 -9.61 -7.41
CA ARG A 453 1.94 -10.86 -8.14
C ARG A 453 3.36 -10.98 -8.65
N ARG A 454 3.90 -9.95 -9.31
CA ARG A 454 5.30 -9.95 -9.80
C ARG A 454 6.31 -9.94 -8.66
N HIS A 455 6.02 -9.25 -7.56
CA HIS A 455 6.89 -9.31 -6.38
C HIS A 455 7.01 -10.74 -5.83
N LEU A 456 5.90 -11.46 -5.73
CA LEU A 456 5.89 -12.85 -5.25
C LEU A 456 6.61 -13.81 -6.22
N GLU A 457 6.44 -13.62 -7.53
CA GLU A 457 7.14 -14.41 -8.55
C GLU A 457 8.65 -14.23 -8.46
N LEU A 458 9.14 -12.98 -8.44
CA LEU A 458 10.57 -12.68 -8.30
C LEU A 458 11.15 -13.17 -6.97
N TYR A 459 10.34 -13.15 -5.90
CA TYR A 459 10.74 -13.72 -4.61
C TYR A 459 10.88 -15.24 -4.68
N ARG A 460 10.00 -15.94 -5.41
CA ARG A 460 10.11 -17.40 -5.61
C ARG A 460 11.34 -17.76 -6.44
N GLU A 461 11.60 -17.03 -7.52
CA GLU A 461 12.77 -17.25 -8.38
C GLU A 461 14.07 -17.05 -7.60
N SER A 462 14.21 -15.94 -6.87
CA SER A 462 15.39 -15.68 -6.04
C SER A 462 15.53 -16.58 -4.80
N GLY A 463 14.45 -17.23 -4.38
CA GLY A 463 14.46 -18.25 -3.33
C GLY A 463 14.88 -19.64 -3.81
N SER A 464 14.88 -19.89 -5.11
CA SER A 464 15.22 -21.19 -5.71
C SER A 464 16.72 -21.42 -5.93
N ASP A 465 17.55 -20.37 -5.81
CA ASP A 465 19.02 -20.45 -5.87
C ASP A 465 19.67 -20.89 -4.53
N VAL A 466 18.87 -21.40 -3.58
CA VAL A 466 19.35 -21.97 -2.32
C VAL A 466 18.72 -23.35 -2.12
N VAL A 467 19.20 -24.33 -2.88
CA VAL A 467 19.15 -25.75 -2.52
C VAL A 467 20.54 -26.34 -2.73
#